data_AF-Q1ZMP3-F1
#
_entry.id   AF-Q1ZMP3-F1
#
_cell.length_a   1.000
_cell.length_b   1.000
_cell.length_c   1.000
_cell.angle_alpha   90.00
_cell.angle_beta   90.00
_cell.angle_gamma   90.00
#
_symmetry.space_group_name_H-M   'P 1'
#
loop_
_entity.id
_entity.type
_entity.pdbx_description
1 polymer ?
#
loop_
_entity_poly.entity_id
_entity_poly.type
_entity_poly.pdbx_seq_one_letter_code
_entity_poly.pdbx_strand_id
1 'polypeptide(L)'
;MLGLNFNQVQVFTLLALMAQITGHKAGQAYHKIINAHIYEDQLELMRDVQLKRTPFASPQLKINQKIKSLEDLETWVTLDDFEVVGYEHHDAIQYPFSV
;
A
#
# COMPACT_ATOMS: atom_id res chain seq x y z
N MET A 1 3.45 2.29 -13.52
CA MET A 1 2.25 2.46 -12.66
C MET A 1 1.97 1.28 -11.72
N LEU A 2 2.42 0.07 -12.05
CA LEU A 2 2.13 -1.11 -11.25
C LEU A 2 2.95 -1.19 -9.94
N GLY A 3 4.29 -1.28 -10.05
CA GLY A 3 5.15 -1.58 -8.89
C GLY A 3 5.07 -0.56 -7.75
N LEU A 4 5.16 0.74 -8.05
CA LEU A 4 5.24 1.77 -7.01
C LEU A 4 4.02 1.78 -6.06
N ASN A 5 2.81 1.59 -6.60
CA ASN A 5 1.59 1.61 -5.79
C ASN A 5 1.57 0.46 -4.76
N PHE A 6 2.00 -0.74 -5.16
CA PHE A 6 2.10 -1.88 -4.23
C PHE A 6 3.26 -1.70 -3.23
N ASN A 7 4.42 -1.24 -3.70
CA ASN A 7 5.58 -1.01 -2.85
C ASN A 7 5.27 -0.03 -1.71
N GLN A 8 4.54 1.04 -1.99
CA GLN A 8 4.16 2.03 -0.97
C GLN A 8 3.28 1.41 0.13
N VAL A 9 2.27 0.61 -0.24
CA VAL A 9 1.40 -0.06 0.74
C VAL A 9 2.18 -1.06 1.58
N GLN A 10 3.06 -1.86 0.97
CA GLN A 10 3.91 -2.81 1.69
C GLN A 10 4.78 -2.13 2.76
N VAL A 11 5.43 -1.01 2.40
CA VAL A 11 6.27 -0.24 3.34
C VAL A 11 5.44 0.35 4.48
N PHE A 12 4.26 0.89 4.20
CA PHE A 12 3.39 1.44 5.24
C PHE A 12 2.86 0.35 6.19
N THR A 13 2.45 -0.80 5.65
CA THR A 13 2.02 -1.95 6.45
C THR A 13 3.16 -2.46 7.33
N LEU A 14 4.37 -2.60 6.77
CA LEU A 14 5.55 -2.99 7.54
C LEU A 14 5.86 -1.99 8.67
N LEU A 15 5.84 -0.69 8.37
CA LEU A 15 6.07 0.35 9.37
C LEU A 15 5.04 0.28 10.52
N ALA A 16 3.76 0.10 10.17
CA ALA A 16 2.68 -0.02 11.15
C ALA A 16 2.84 -1.26 12.03
N LEU A 17 3.16 -2.41 11.43
CA LEU A 17 3.42 -3.66 12.15
C LEU A 17 4.61 -3.55 13.08
N MET A 18 5.75 -3.06 12.56
CA MET A 18 6.96 -2.89 13.36
C MET A 18 6.72 -1.95 14.53
N ALA A 19 6.02 -0.84 14.32
CA ALA A 19 5.65 0.06 15.40
C ALA A 19 4.80 -0.65 16.47
N GLN A 20 3.79 -1.43 16.06
CA GLN A 20 2.93 -2.14 17.01
C GLN A 20 3.71 -3.18 17.85
N ILE A 21 4.49 -4.05 17.22
CA ILE A 21 5.18 -5.15 17.93
C ILE A 21 6.37 -4.66 18.77
N THR A 22 6.90 -3.47 18.47
CA THR A 22 7.99 -2.86 19.27
C THR A 22 7.48 -1.85 20.31
N GLY A 23 6.17 -1.60 20.38
CA GLY A 23 5.58 -0.65 21.32
C GLY A 23 5.84 0.83 20.96
N HIS A 24 6.07 1.12 19.69
CA HIS A 24 6.30 2.46 19.16
C HIS A 24 5.09 2.98 18.38
N LYS A 25 5.14 4.27 18.02
CA LYS A 25 4.18 4.87 17.09
C LYS A 25 4.79 4.92 15.70
N ALA A 26 4.00 4.57 14.68
CA ALA A 26 4.43 4.69 13.29
C ALA A 26 4.79 6.16 12.98
N GLY A 27 5.99 6.36 12.44
CA GLY A 27 6.48 7.66 12.02
C GLY A 27 6.13 7.93 10.56
N GLN A 28 7.14 8.27 9.77
CA GLN A 28 7.00 8.54 8.34
C GLN A 28 7.87 7.57 7.56
N ALA A 29 7.34 7.04 6.46
CA ALA A 29 8.16 6.33 5.48
C ALA A 29 8.47 7.27 4.31
N TYR A 30 9.74 7.29 3.90
CA TYR A 30 10.24 8.10 2.80
C TYR A 30 10.62 7.19 1.65
N HIS A 31 10.07 7.44 0.45
CA HIS A 31 10.39 6.68 -0.74
C HIS A 31 11.44 7.44 -1.56
N LYS A 32 12.65 6.88 -1.68
CA LYS A 32 13.69 7.41 -2.58
C LYS A 32 13.71 6.61 -3.87
N ILE A 33 13.37 7.24 -4.98
CA ILE A 33 13.36 6.62 -6.31
C ILE A 33 14.55 7.14 -7.10
N ILE A 34 15.34 6.24 -7.67
CA ILE A 34 16.51 6.58 -8.49
C ILE A 34 16.13 6.66 -9.97
N ASN A 35 15.49 5.62 -10.50
CA ASN A 35 14.98 5.58 -11.86
C ASN A 35 13.45 5.50 -11.83
N ALA A 36 12.81 6.67 -11.81
CA ALA A 36 11.36 6.79 -11.95
C ALA A 36 11.01 6.73 -13.45
N HIS A 37 10.21 5.73 -13.84
CA HIS A 37 9.83 5.53 -15.24
C HIS A 37 8.37 5.08 -15.36
N ILE A 38 7.84 5.26 -16.56
CA ILE A 38 6.52 4.79 -16.99
C ILE A 38 6.76 4.04 -18.30
N TYR A 39 6.21 2.83 -18.42
CA TYR A 39 6.25 2.07 -19.66
C TYR A 39 5.35 2.74 -20.70
N GLU A 40 5.75 2.67 -21.97
CA GLU A 40 5.06 3.37 -23.07
C GLU A 40 3.61 2.91 -23.22
N ASP A 41 3.36 1.60 -23.08
CA ASP A 41 2.04 0.97 -23.10
C ASP A 41 1.15 1.32 -21.88
N GLN A 42 1.72 1.93 -20.84
CA GLN A 42 1.00 2.42 -19.66
C GLN A 42 0.72 3.93 -19.72
N LEU A 43 1.33 4.66 -20.66
CA LEU A 43 1.35 6.13 -20.65
C LEU A 43 -0.04 6.74 -20.88
N GLU A 44 -0.79 6.26 -21.87
CA GLU A 44 -2.12 6.78 -22.19
C GLU A 44 -3.09 6.59 -21.02
N LEU A 45 -3.15 5.37 -20.46
CA LEU A 45 -3.99 5.07 -19.28
C LEU A 45 -3.61 5.94 -18.06
N MET A 46 -2.32 6.17 -17.84
CA MET A 46 -1.87 7.05 -16.77
C MET A 46 -2.31 8.50 -16.99
N ARG A 47 -1.98 9.08 -18.16
CA ARG A 47 -2.21 10.49 -18.48
C ARG A 47 -3.69 10.85 -18.60
N ASP A 48 -4.44 10.03 -19.31
CA ASP A 48 -5.79 10.38 -19.77
C ASP A 48 -6.89 9.82 -18.87
N VAL A 49 -6.59 8.80 -18.05
CA VAL A 49 -7.54 8.21 -17.09
C VAL A 49 -7.13 8.50 -15.66
N GLN A 50 -5.98 7.99 -15.20
CA GLN A 50 -5.61 8.07 -13.78
C GLN A 50 -5.40 9.51 -13.30
N LEU A 51 -4.66 10.33 -14.04
CA LEU A 51 -4.38 11.73 -13.66
C LEU A 51 -5.61 12.65 -13.77
N LYS A 52 -6.72 12.20 -14.35
CA LYS A 52 -7.98 12.97 -14.43
C LYS A 52 -8.90 12.73 -13.24
N ARG A 53 -8.60 11.74 -12.40
CA ARG A 53 -9.40 11.39 -11.23
C ARG A 53 -9.10 12.32 -10.06
N THR A 54 -10.13 12.74 -9.34
CA THR A 54 -9.98 13.48 -8.08
C THR A 54 -9.76 12.46 -6.95
N PRO A 55 -8.70 12.57 -6.13
CA PRO A 55 -8.47 11.65 -5.02
C PRO A 55 -9.61 11.67 -3.99
N PHE A 56 -9.95 10.49 -3.48
CA PHE A 56 -10.81 10.37 -2.29
C PHE A 56 -9.98 10.52 -1.00
N ALA A 57 -10.67 10.53 0.14
CA ALA A 57 -10.02 10.49 1.44
C ALA A 57 -9.16 9.22 1.58
N SER A 58 -8.04 9.32 2.30
CA SER A 58 -7.18 8.16 2.52
C SER A 58 -7.86 7.13 3.44
N PRO A 59 -7.75 5.82 3.13
CA PRO A 59 -8.22 4.78 4.02
C PRO A 59 -7.36 4.68 5.28
N GLN A 60 -7.83 3.88 6.23
CA GLN A 60 -7.04 3.49 7.42
C GLN A 60 -6.84 1.98 7.45
N LEU A 61 -5.62 1.54 7.77
CA LEU A 61 -5.33 0.15 8.08
C LEU A 61 -5.51 -0.08 9.59
N LYS A 62 -6.40 -0.99 9.96
CA LYS A 62 -6.50 -1.54 11.30
C LYS A 62 -5.81 -2.89 11.36
N ILE A 63 -5.03 -3.08 12.41
CA ILE A 63 -4.28 -4.30 12.69
C ILE A 63 -4.80 -4.86 14.01
N ASN A 64 -5.02 -6.18 14.07
CA ASN A 64 -5.41 -6.85 15.30
C ASN A 64 -4.41 -6.53 16.42
N GLN A 65 -4.91 -5.96 17.52
CA GLN A 65 -4.10 -5.54 18.65
C GLN A 65 -3.51 -6.71 19.44
N LYS A 66 -3.94 -7.95 19.20
CA LYS A 66 -3.36 -9.16 19.80
C LYS A 66 -1.99 -9.52 19.21
N ILE A 67 -1.64 -8.99 18.04
CA ILE A 67 -0.33 -9.21 17.41
C ILE A 67 0.72 -8.39 18.18
N LYS A 68 1.63 -9.06 18.88
CA LYS A 68 2.62 -8.42 19.77
C LYS A 68 4.07 -8.76 19.42
N SER A 69 4.30 -9.71 18.54
CA SER A 69 5.64 -10.19 18.19
C SER A 69 5.76 -10.59 16.73
N LEU A 70 6.98 -10.83 16.27
CA LEU A 70 7.23 -11.44 14.96
C LEU A 70 6.72 -12.89 14.90
N GLU A 71 6.86 -13.64 16.00
CA GLU A 71 6.39 -15.02 16.09
C GLU A 71 4.86 -15.11 15.87
N ASP A 72 4.08 -14.15 16.38
CA ASP A 72 2.64 -14.08 16.11
C ASP A 72 2.34 -14.02 14.61
N LEU A 73 3.07 -13.15 13.89
CA LEU A 73 2.94 -12.96 12.44
C LEU A 73 3.28 -14.22 11.64
N GLU A 74 4.20 -15.04 12.14
CA GLU A 74 4.67 -16.26 11.47
C GLU A 74 3.85 -17.51 11.82
N THR A 75 3.02 -17.46 12.87
CA THR A 75 2.36 -18.66 13.42
C THR A 75 0.85 -18.69 13.25
N TRP A 76 0.13 -17.68 13.74
CA TRP A 76 -1.34 -17.73 13.82
C TRP A 76 -2.03 -16.59 13.09
N VAL A 77 -1.34 -15.49 12.82
CA VAL A 77 -1.92 -14.33 12.14
C VAL A 77 -2.36 -14.71 10.73
N THR A 78 -3.57 -14.31 10.36
CA THR A 78 -4.11 -14.48 9.01
C THR A 78 -4.46 -13.14 8.39
N LEU A 79 -4.93 -13.17 7.13
CA LEU A 79 -5.43 -11.98 6.46
C LEU A 79 -6.64 -11.35 7.16
N ASP A 80 -7.39 -12.13 7.93
CA ASP A 80 -8.59 -11.65 8.66
C ASP A 80 -8.23 -10.75 9.85
N ASP A 81 -6.96 -10.73 10.28
CA ASP A 81 -6.45 -9.84 11.33
C ASP A 81 -6.17 -8.40 10.86
N PHE A 82 -6.44 -8.13 9.58
CA PHE A 82 -6.22 -6.84 8.94
C PHE A 82 -7.52 -6.34 8.32
N GLU A 83 -7.84 -5.07 8.57
CA GLU A 83 -9.03 -4.42 8.02
C GLU A 83 -8.64 -3.08 7.39
N VAL A 84 -9.09 -2.83 6.16
CA VAL A 84 -8.95 -1.54 5.51
C VAL A 84 -10.29 -0.80 5.60
N VAL A 85 -10.32 0.26 6.40
CA VAL A 85 -11.54 1.03 6.70
C VAL A 85 -11.58 2.32 5.90
N GLY A 86 -12.75 2.64 5.36
CA GLY A 86 -12.97 3.88 4.60
C GLY A 86 -12.23 3.88 3.26
N TYR A 87 -12.01 2.71 2.67
CA TYR A 87 -11.41 2.62 1.34
C TYR A 87 -12.43 2.90 0.26
N GLU A 88 -12.38 4.13 -0.25
CA GLU A 88 -13.09 4.54 -1.47
C GLU A 88 -12.10 4.55 -2.63
N HIS A 89 -12.50 3.97 -3.76
CA HIS A 89 -11.67 3.91 -4.95
C HIS A 89 -12.48 4.15 -6.22
N HIS A 90 -11.81 4.68 -7.24
CA HIS A 90 -12.35 4.75 -8.59
C HIS A 90 -12.34 3.36 -9.24
N ASP A 91 -13.00 3.22 -10.40
CA ASP A 91 -12.97 1.97 -11.17
C ASP A 91 -11.54 1.51 -11.46
N ALA A 92 -11.32 0.19 -11.42
CA ALA A 92 -10.01 -0.38 -11.67
C ALA A 92 -9.50 -0.04 -13.08
N ILE A 93 -8.21 0.27 -13.19
CA ILE A 93 -7.52 0.43 -14.46
C ILE A 93 -6.66 -0.81 -14.69
N GLN A 94 -6.92 -1.53 -15.78
CA GLN A 94 -6.11 -2.66 -16.19
C GLN A 94 -4.89 -2.16 -16.97
N TYR A 95 -3.76 -1.99 -16.28
CA TYR A 95 -2.49 -1.67 -16.93
C TYR A 95 -1.87 -2.94 -17.54
N PRO A 96 -1.30 -2.87 -18.76
CA PRO A 96 -0.55 -3.97 -19.31
C PRO A 96 0.70 -4.28 -18.46
N PHE A 97 0.98 -5.57 -18.30
CA PHE A 97 2.22 -6.03 -17.69
C PHE A 97 3.30 -6.14 -18.76
N SER A 98 4.24 -5.21 -18.74
CA SER A 98 5.37 -5.18 -19.66
C SER A 98 6.51 -6.04 -19.11
N VAL A 99 7.08 -6.90 -19.96
CA VAL A 99 8.18 -7.82 -19.63
C VAL A 99 9.52 -7.22 -20.02
#